data_AF-A0A1A8KTG7-F1
#
_entry.id   AF-A0A1A8KTG7-F1
#
_cell.length_a   1.000
_cell.length_b   1.000
_cell.length_c   1.000
_cell.angle_alpha   90.00
_cell.angle_beta   90.00
_cell.angle_gamma   90.00
#
_symmetry.space_group_name_H-M   'P 1'
#
loop_
_entity.id
_entity.type
_entity.pdbx_description
1 polymer ?
#
loop_
_entity_poly.entity_id
_entity_poly.type
_entity_poly.pdbx_seq_one_letter_code
_entity_poly.pdbx_strand_id
1 'polypeptide(L)'
;SDGFCELTGFARGELMQKSCMCHFLYGSETSDRITSQMQKALDDLREFKTEIILYKKSGAKFWCLLDIVPIKNEKSEVVLFLVSHKDITENRDLDQVNDSDTDEETSHEIRPISRPPGCNMERRRSRAVL
;
A
#
# COMPACT_ATOMS: atom_id res chain seq x y z
N SER A 1 11.23 0.57 -11.70
CA SER A 1 11.09 1.85 -12.42
C SER A 1 12.06 2.86 -11.82
N ASP A 2 12.34 3.96 -12.52
CA ASP A 2 13.30 4.95 -12.01
C ASP A 2 12.75 5.67 -10.76
N GLY A 3 11.46 6.01 -10.73
CA GLY A 3 10.78 6.50 -9.52
C GLY A 3 10.79 5.54 -8.32
N PHE A 4 10.92 4.23 -8.53
CA PHE A 4 11.13 3.27 -7.42
C PHE A 4 12.59 3.28 -6.93
N CYS A 5 13.56 3.57 -7.81
CA CYS A 5 14.95 3.79 -7.43
C CYS A 5 15.07 5.07 -6.59
N GLU A 6 14.40 6.15 -7.01
CA GLU A 6 14.32 7.42 -6.27
C GLU A 6 13.62 7.25 -4.91
N LEU A 7 12.46 6.59 -4.88
CA LEU A 7 11.70 6.35 -3.65
C LEU A 7 12.51 5.57 -2.60
N THR A 8 13.22 4.53 -3.03
CA THR A 8 13.93 3.62 -2.10
C THR A 8 15.40 3.99 -1.87
N GLY A 9 15.98 4.83 -2.73
CA GLY A 9 17.41 5.18 -2.70
C GLY A 9 18.36 4.08 -3.20
N PHE A 10 17.85 2.99 -3.78
CA PHE A 10 18.67 1.92 -4.35
C PHE A 10 18.92 2.13 -5.85
N ALA A 11 20.12 1.77 -6.31
CA ALA A 11 20.44 1.80 -7.73
C ALA A 11 19.68 0.69 -8.47
N ARG A 12 19.27 0.97 -9.71
CA ARG A 12 18.54 0.01 -10.56
C ARG A 12 19.24 -1.35 -10.68
N GLY A 13 20.57 -1.37 -10.78
CA GLY A 13 21.36 -2.60 -10.82
C GLY A 13 21.33 -3.42 -9.53
N GLU A 14 21.19 -2.78 -8.36
CA GLU A 14 20.99 -3.47 -7.08
C GLU A 14 19.60 -4.11 -7.03
N LEU A 15 18.57 -3.34 -7.43
CA LEU A 15 17.16 -3.75 -7.39
C LEU A 15 16.84 -4.91 -8.33
N MET A 16 17.41 -4.94 -9.54
CA MET A 16 17.18 -6.02 -10.51
C MET A 16 17.73 -7.39 -10.08
N GLN A 17 18.54 -7.45 -9.01
CA GLN A 17 19.05 -8.70 -8.42
C GLN A 17 18.31 -9.11 -7.14
N LYS A 18 17.21 -8.43 -6.77
CA LYS A 18 16.43 -8.71 -5.55
C LYS A 18 15.09 -9.38 -5.88
N SER A 19 14.58 -10.16 -4.91
CA SER A 19 13.22 -10.70 -4.95
C SER A 19 12.18 -9.57 -4.90
N CYS A 20 11.06 -9.78 -5.61
CA CYS A 20 9.90 -8.88 -5.64
C CYS A 20 9.28 -8.63 -4.25
N MET A 21 9.48 -9.54 -3.29
CA MET A 21 9.06 -9.35 -1.89
C MET A 21 9.76 -8.17 -1.19
N CYS A 22 10.88 -7.69 -1.76
CA CYS A 22 11.62 -6.53 -1.29
C CYS A 22 12.05 -6.58 0.20
N HIS A 23 12.44 -7.76 0.70
CA HIS A 23 12.96 -7.98 2.07
C HIS A 23 14.04 -6.98 2.52
N PHE A 24 14.81 -6.41 1.58
CA PHE A 24 15.83 -5.40 1.84
C PHE A 24 15.27 -4.01 2.23
N LEU A 25 13.96 -3.81 2.12
CA LEU A 25 13.22 -2.63 2.57
C LEU A 25 12.54 -2.87 3.95
N TYR A 26 12.70 -4.04 4.56
CA TYR A 26 12.05 -4.34 5.84
C TYR A 26 12.90 -3.82 7.00
N GLY A 27 12.26 -3.48 8.11
CA GLY A 27 12.90 -3.07 9.36
C GLY A 27 12.01 -3.32 10.56
N SER A 28 12.34 -2.71 11.70
CA SER A 28 11.74 -3.05 13.00
C SER A 28 10.24 -2.80 13.13
N GLU A 29 9.68 -1.87 12.36
CA GLU A 29 8.24 -1.56 12.35
C GLU A 29 7.48 -2.26 11.19
N THR A 30 8.17 -3.05 10.36
CA THR A 30 7.54 -3.81 9.28
C THR A 30 6.77 -5.00 9.87
N SER A 31 5.45 -5.08 9.60
CA SER A 31 4.60 -6.10 10.24
C SER A 31 4.74 -7.50 9.63
N ASP A 32 5.25 -8.45 10.42
CA ASP A 32 5.36 -9.88 10.05
C ASP A 32 4.04 -10.52 9.62
N ARG A 33 2.91 -10.05 10.17
CA ARG A 33 1.57 -10.50 9.77
C ARG A 33 1.27 -10.14 8.31
N ILE A 34 1.65 -8.92 7.91
CA ILE A 34 1.40 -8.40 6.56
C ILE A 34 2.34 -9.08 5.55
N THR A 35 3.61 -9.27 5.89
CA THR A 35 4.57 -9.98 5.02
C THR A 35 4.18 -11.46 4.84
N SER A 36 3.68 -12.11 5.89
CA SER A 36 3.13 -13.48 5.81
C SER A 36 1.87 -13.55 4.93
N GLN A 37 0.98 -12.57 5.01
CA GLN A 37 -0.20 -12.48 4.12
C GLN A 37 0.19 -12.21 2.66
N MET A 38 1.19 -11.36 2.43
CA MET A 38 1.75 -11.08 1.11
C MET A 38 2.34 -12.34 0.49
N GLN A 39 3.15 -13.09 1.26
CA GLN A 39 3.73 -14.34 0.79
C GLN A 39 2.64 -15.36 0.41
N LYS A 40 1.64 -15.55 1.28
CA LYS A 40 0.51 -16.43 0.96
C LYS A 40 -0.25 -16.00 -0.31
N ALA A 41 -0.40 -14.70 -0.56
CA ALA A 41 -1.07 -14.23 -1.77
C ALA A 41 -0.25 -14.46 -3.04
N LEU A 42 1.09 -14.38 -2.96
CA LEU A 42 2.00 -14.78 -4.04
C LEU A 42 1.93 -16.29 -4.30
N ASP A 43 1.93 -17.11 -3.23
CA ASP A 43 1.81 -18.57 -3.33
C ASP A 43 0.45 -19.01 -3.92
N ASP A 44 -0.64 -18.34 -3.52
CA ASP A 44 -1.99 -18.54 -4.05
C ASP A 44 -2.19 -17.93 -5.47
N LEU A 45 -1.18 -17.25 -6.04
CA LEU A 45 -1.22 -16.56 -7.34
C LEU A 45 -2.35 -15.51 -7.47
N ARG A 46 -2.63 -14.77 -6.38
CA ARG A 46 -3.72 -13.79 -6.30
C ARG A 46 -3.23 -12.34 -6.23
N GLU A 47 -4.16 -11.41 -6.45
CA GLU A 47 -3.95 -9.99 -6.16
C GLU A 47 -3.82 -9.74 -4.65
N PHE A 48 -3.01 -8.76 -4.27
CA PHE A 48 -2.78 -8.39 -2.88
C PHE A 48 -2.47 -6.90 -2.76
N LYS A 49 -3.24 -6.20 -1.92
CA LYS A 49 -3.10 -4.76 -1.68
C LYS A 49 -3.08 -4.51 -0.17
N THR A 50 -2.10 -3.75 0.31
CA THR A 50 -1.93 -3.49 1.74
C THR A 50 -1.11 -2.23 1.99
N GLU A 51 -1.12 -1.74 3.23
CA GLU A 51 -0.28 -0.64 3.70
C GLU A 51 0.77 -1.18 4.66
N ILE A 52 2.04 -0.87 4.42
CA ILE A 52 3.17 -1.45 5.15
C ILE A 52 4.27 -0.41 5.36
N ILE A 53 4.88 -0.41 6.55
CA ILE A 53 6.05 0.42 6.85
C ILE A 53 7.29 -0.23 6.22
N LEU A 54 7.98 0.52 5.37
CA LEU A 54 9.22 0.14 4.71
C LEU A 54 10.32 1.17 4.99
N TYR A 55 11.57 0.78 4.71
CA TYR A 55 12.78 1.55 5.00
C TYR A 55 13.56 1.81 3.71
N LYS A 56 13.93 3.07 3.49
CA LYS A 56 14.78 3.51 2.37
C LYS A 56 16.24 3.11 2.65
N LYS A 57 17.11 3.12 1.64
CA LYS A 57 18.56 2.80 1.77
C LYS A 57 19.28 3.67 2.82
N SER A 58 18.76 4.87 3.08
CA SER A 58 19.23 5.78 4.14
C SER A 58 18.80 5.41 5.56
N GLY A 59 17.97 4.38 5.75
CA GLY A 59 17.33 4.03 7.01
C GLY A 59 16.05 4.82 7.33
N ALA A 60 15.65 5.77 6.48
CA ALA A 60 14.41 6.52 6.68
C ALA A 60 13.17 5.62 6.46
N LYS A 61 12.27 5.55 7.45
CA LYS A 61 10.99 4.84 7.33
C LYS A 61 9.96 5.64 6.53
N PHE A 62 9.08 4.95 5.82
CA PHE A 62 7.97 5.52 5.08
C PHE A 62 6.79 4.54 5.04
N TRP A 63 5.57 5.07 4.96
CA TRP A 63 4.38 4.26 4.72
C TRP A 63 4.24 4.00 3.22
N CYS A 64 4.23 2.72 2.85
CA CYS A 64 4.06 2.28 1.47
C CYS A 64 2.69 1.62 1.30
N LEU A 65 1.87 2.15 0.40
CA LEU A 65 0.78 1.38 -0.21
C LEU A 65 1.41 0.43 -1.23
N LEU A 66 1.36 -0.87 -0.94
CA LEU A 66 1.86 -1.95 -1.77
C LEU A 66 0.68 -2.57 -2.55
N ASP A 67 0.85 -2.75 -3.86
CA ASP A 67 -0.16 -3.30 -4.74
C ASP A 67 0.46 -4.34 -5.68
N ILE A 68 0.06 -5.60 -5.52
CA ILE A 68 0.55 -6.76 -6.27
C ILE A 68 -0.59 -7.29 -7.14
N VAL A 69 -0.38 -7.30 -8.46
CA VAL A 69 -1.37 -7.78 -9.43
C VAL A 69 -0.75 -8.87 -10.30
N PRO A 70 -1.30 -10.10 -10.33
CA PRO A 70 -0.83 -11.16 -11.21
C PRO A 70 -1.19 -10.85 -12.67
N ILE A 71 -0.20 -10.92 -13.56
CA ILE A 71 -0.39 -10.83 -15.01
C ILE A 71 -0.56 -12.24 -15.56
N LYS A 72 -1.71 -12.46 -16.21
CA LYS A 72 -2.07 -13.75 -16.82
C LYS A 72 -1.81 -13.74 -18.32
N ASN A 73 -1.39 -14.89 -18.86
CA ASN A 73 -1.34 -15.12 -20.30
C ASN A 73 -2.73 -15.47 -20.87
N GLU A 74 -2.81 -15.72 -22.18
CA GLU A 74 -4.06 -16.11 -22.87
C GLU A 74 -4.66 -17.43 -22.35
N LYS A 75 -3.86 -18.29 -21.70
CA LYS A 75 -4.29 -19.56 -21.07
C LYS A 75 -4.74 -19.37 -19.61
N SER A 76 -4.83 -18.12 -19.13
CA SER A 76 -5.12 -17.76 -17.73
C SER A 76 -4.05 -18.17 -16.70
N GLU A 77 -2.85 -18.56 -17.14
CA GLU A 77 -1.71 -18.89 -16.28
C GLU A 77 -0.99 -17.61 -15.86
N VAL A 78 -0.61 -17.48 -14.58
CA VAL A 78 0.15 -16.31 -14.10
C VAL A 78 1.60 -16.43 -14.54
N VAL A 79 2.07 -15.47 -15.34
CA VAL A 79 3.42 -15.44 -15.92
C VAL A 79 4.32 -14.36 -15.31
N LEU A 80 3.72 -13.35 -14.67
CA LEU A 80 4.44 -12.25 -14.02
C LEU A 80 3.58 -11.66 -12.90
N PHE A 81 4.19 -10.90 -11.99
CA PHE A 81 3.47 -10.01 -11.08
C PHE A 81 3.89 -8.56 -11.33
N LEU A 82 2.91 -7.67 -11.43
CA LEU A 82 3.14 -6.23 -11.33
C LEU A 82 3.11 -5.84 -9.86
N VAL A 83 4.18 -5.23 -9.36
CA VAL A 83 4.27 -4.72 -7.98
C VAL A 83 4.44 -3.21 -8.01
N SER A 84 3.45 -2.49 -7.50
CA SER A 84 3.46 -1.04 -7.37
C SER A 84 3.71 -0.64 -5.91
N HIS A 85 4.59 0.35 -5.73
CA HIS A 85 4.90 0.94 -4.43
C HIS A 85 4.56 2.43 -4.50
N LYS A 86 3.73 2.91 -3.59
CA LYS A 86 3.38 4.33 -3.46
C LYS A 86 3.68 4.79 -2.04
N ASP A 87 4.51 5.83 -1.90
CA ASP A 87 4.65 6.55 -0.63
C ASP A 87 3.32 7.24 -0.29
N ILE A 88 2.79 6.95 0.89
CA ILE A 88 1.56 7.55 1.43
C ILE A 88 1.82 8.24 2.79
N THR A 89 3.09 8.47 3.14
CA THR A 89 3.46 9.06 4.43
C THR A 89 2.79 10.42 4.64
N GLU A 90 2.87 11.33 3.65
CA GLU A 90 2.22 12.65 3.69
C GLU A 90 0.69 12.60 3.77
N ASN A 91 0.06 11.51 3.30
CA ASN A 91 -1.38 11.35 3.39
C ASN A 91 -1.82 11.00 4.82
N ARG A 92 -1.00 10.27 5.59
CA ARG A 92 -1.33 9.85 6.96
C ARG A 92 -1.24 10.96 8.00
N ASP A 93 -0.54 12.05 7.70
CA ASP A 93 -0.51 13.25 8.55
C ASP A 93 -1.86 14.00 8.55
N LEU A 94 -2.73 13.74 7.56
CA LEU A 94 -4.06 14.34 7.45
C LEU A 94 -5.16 13.52 8.14
N ASP A 95 -5.01 12.18 8.20
CA ASP A 95 -6.01 11.28 8.81
C ASP A 95 -5.88 11.16 10.34
N GLN A 96 -4.75 11.59 10.93
CA GLN A 96 -4.53 11.54 12.40
C GLN A 96 -5.35 12.56 13.23
N VAL A 97 -6.34 13.23 12.63
CA VAL A 97 -7.24 14.19 13.32
C VAL A 97 -8.55 13.53 13.79
N ASN A 98 -8.87 12.30 13.36
CA ASN A 98 -10.19 11.68 13.55
C ASN A 98 -10.18 10.31 14.27
N ASP A 99 -9.32 10.10 15.28
CA ASP A 99 -9.43 8.94 16.19
C ASP A 99 -9.20 9.36 17.65
N SER A 100 -10.15 10.12 18.19
CA SER A 100 -10.19 10.50 19.61
C SER A 100 -11.62 10.74 20.11
N ASP A 101 -12.42 9.68 20.12
CA ASP A 101 -13.55 9.48 21.06
C ASP A 101 -13.97 8.00 20.91
N THR A 102 -13.58 7.14 21.86
CA THR A 102 -14.42 6.73 23.01
C THR A 102 -15.31 5.53 22.64
N ASP A 103 -15.29 4.51 23.51
CA ASP A 103 -16.49 3.79 23.96
C ASP A 103 -16.11 2.93 25.17
N GLU A 104 -16.21 3.51 26.36
CA GLU A 104 -16.61 2.72 27.52
C GLU A 104 -18.12 2.46 27.44
N GLU A 105 -18.53 1.36 28.06
CA GLU A 105 -19.90 0.85 28.19
C GLU A 105 -20.94 1.94 28.55
N THR A 106 -22.08 2.01 27.83
CA THR A 106 -23.47 1.93 28.37
C THR A 106 -24.53 2.12 27.26
N SER A 107 -25.62 1.35 27.33
CA SER A 107 -26.83 1.43 26.50
C SER A 107 -27.50 2.81 26.40
N HIS A 108 -28.07 3.18 25.22
CA HIS A 108 -29.49 3.54 24.99
C HIS A 108 -29.78 4.38 23.70
N GLU A 109 -30.92 4.05 23.05
CA GLU A 109 -31.78 4.82 22.11
C GLU A 109 -31.27 5.61 20.86
N ILE A 110 -31.62 5.02 19.71
CA ILE A 110 -32.10 5.59 18.42
C ILE A 110 -32.31 7.12 18.34
N ARG A 111 -31.60 7.82 17.42
CA ARG A 111 -32.14 8.92 16.55
C ARG A 111 -31.37 9.08 15.21
N PRO A 112 -32.04 9.28 14.05
CA PRO A 112 -31.37 9.48 12.75
C PRO A 112 -31.41 10.94 12.23
N ILE A 113 -30.26 11.59 12.09
CA ILE A 113 -30.05 12.95 11.52
C ILE A 113 -28.62 13.02 10.95
N SER A 114 -28.23 13.66 9.83
CA SER A 114 -28.88 14.01 8.53
C SER A 114 -27.77 14.37 7.52
N ARG A 115 -28.00 14.27 6.20
CA ARG A 115 -27.01 14.67 5.16
C ARG A 115 -27.17 16.15 4.73
N PRO A 116 -26.09 16.95 4.66
CA PRO A 116 -26.07 18.19 3.88
C PRO A 116 -25.62 17.93 2.41
N PRO A 117 -26.14 18.68 1.42
CA PRO A 117 -25.79 18.52 0.00
C PRO A 117 -24.58 19.39 -0.41
N GLY A 118 -23.73 18.89 -1.30
CA GLY A 118 -22.54 19.62 -1.74
C GLY A 118 -21.67 18.89 -2.77
N CYS A 119 -22.28 18.41 -3.86
CA CYS A 119 -21.50 17.82 -4.96
C CYS A 119 -20.82 18.91 -5.80
N ASN A 120 -19.50 18.83 -5.97
CA ASN A 120 -18.94 18.97 -7.31
C ASN A 120 -17.69 18.10 -7.48
N MET A 121 -17.72 17.25 -8.50
CA MET A 121 -16.66 16.32 -8.88
C MET A 121 -16.01 16.86 -10.14
N GLU A 122 -14.68 17.06 -10.18
CA GLU A 122 -13.86 16.96 -11.39
C GLU A 122 -12.37 17.37 -11.16
N ARG A 123 -11.47 16.84 -12.02
CA ARG A 123 -10.02 17.15 -12.16
C ARG A 123 -9.14 16.67 -10.99
N ARG A 124 -8.17 15.76 -11.15
CA ARG A 124 -7.52 15.21 -12.36
C ARG A 124 -7.25 13.71 -12.21
N ARG A 125 -7.84 12.87 -13.08
CA ARG A 125 -7.34 11.51 -13.31
C ARG A 125 -6.26 11.55 -14.39
N SER A 126 -5.00 11.38 -14.00
CA SER A 126 -3.93 11.05 -14.95
C SER A 126 -3.71 9.54 -14.92
N ARG A 127 -4.18 8.83 -15.95
CA ARG A 127 -3.75 7.44 -16.21
C ARG A 127 -2.44 7.50 -16.99
N ALA A 128 -1.46 6.74 -16.56
CA ALA A 128 -0.38 6.27 -17.43
C ALA A 128 -0.52 4.75 -17.57
N VAL A 129 -0.23 4.24 -18.77
CA VAL A 129 -0.13 2.81 -19.07
C VAL A 129 1.28 2.60 -19.61
N LEU A 130 1.94 1.54 -19.14
CA LEU A 130 3.14 0.94 -19.73
C LEU A 130 2.88 -0.55 -19.91
#